data_AF-A0A4C1VD94-F1
#
_entry.id   AF-A0A4C1VD94-F1
#
_cell.length_a   1.000
_cell.length_b   1.000
_cell.length_c   1.000
_cell.angle_alpha   90.00
_cell.angle_beta   90.00
_cell.angle_gamma   90.00
#
_symmetry.space_group_name_H-M   'P 1'
#
loop_
_entity.id
_entity.type
_entity.pdbx_description
1 polymer ?
#
loop_
_entity_poly.entity_id
_entity_poly.type
_entity_poly.pdbx_seq_one_letter_code
_entity_poly.pdbx_strand_id
1 'polypeptide(L)'
;MDEQEEAVKSIECHDCVASQGGCKHAIAFLMWIHRRSEEPSCTSVECYWMKSKLSRAGSTLKYLTASEMSNAKPSLPSNTEVFEKFLEEGKKRRLNNCEVIKYQNDYVLTKQKVCLCIHWC
;
A
#
# COMPACT_ATOMS: atom_id res chain seq x y z
N MET A 1 -1.61 -5.29 34.91
CA MET A 1 -1.29 -5.98 33.66
C MET A 1 0.23 -5.92 33.48
N ASP A 2 0.86 -7.01 33.05
CA ASP A 2 2.21 -6.94 32.48
C ASP A 2 2.10 -6.83 30.97
N GLU A 3 2.62 -5.75 30.38
CA GLU A 3 2.58 -5.56 28.93
C GLU A 3 3.67 -6.38 28.23
N GLN A 4 4.75 -6.74 28.92
CA GLN A 4 5.87 -7.47 28.34
C GLN A 4 5.67 -8.98 28.40
N GLU A 5 5.00 -9.48 29.44
CA GLU A 5 4.62 -10.89 29.58
C GLU A 5 3.20 -11.21 29.11
N GLU A 6 2.47 -10.23 28.57
CA GLU A 6 1.06 -10.35 28.14
C GLU A 6 0.14 -11.00 29.20
N ALA A 7 0.42 -10.74 30.48
CA ALA A 7 -0.17 -11.46 31.61
C ALA A 7 -0.99 -10.56 32.55
N VAL A 8 -2.10 -11.09 33.06
CA VAL A 8 -2.92 -10.44 34.09
C VAL A 8 -2.33 -10.77 35.47
N LYS A 9 -1.69 -9.79 36.13
CA LYS A 9 -1.10 -9.97 37.47
C LYS A 9 -2.11 -10.01 38.61
N SER A 10 -3.15 -9.17 38.54
CA SER A 10 -4.19 -9.07 39.56
C SER A 10 -5.46 -8.47 38.97
N ILE A 11 -6.59 -8.77 39.61
CA ILE A 11 -7.90 -8.23 39.27
C ILE A 11 -8.68 -7.95 40.55
N GLU A 12 -9.18 -6.73 40.70
CA GLU A 12 -9.84 -6.26 41.92
C GLU A 12 -11.19 -5.64 41.56
N CYS A 13 -12.22 -5.93 42.37
CA CYS A 13 -13.52 -5.31 42.26
C CYS A 13 -13.77 -4.48 43.51
N HIS A 14 -13.86 -3.16 43.37
CA HIS A 14 -13.97 -2.25 44.52
C HIS A 14 -15.41 -1.97 44.96
N ASP A 15 -16.40 -2.29 44.12
CA ASP A 15 -17.81 -1.94 44.34
C ASP A 15 -18.70 -3.19 44.42
N CYS A 16 -18.23 -4.20 45.14
CA CYS A 16 -18.97 -5.45 45.36
C CYS A 16 -18.74 -5.99 46.77
N VAL A 17 -19.81 -6.51 47.38
CA VAL A 17 -19.78 -7.16 48.71
C VAL A 17 -18.81 -8.34 48.75
N ALA A 18 -18.58 -8.99 47.61
CA ALA A 18 -17.64 -10.12 47.45
C ALA A 18 -16.24 -9.68 46.97
N SER A 19 -15.84 -8.42 47.17
CA SER A 19 -14.56 -7.86 46.71
C SER A 19 -13.33 -8.61 47.20
N GLN A 20 -13.40 -9.19 48.40
CA GLN A 20 -12.31 -9.94 49.04
C GLN A 20 -12.15 -11.37 48.49
N GLY A 21 -13.02 -11.81 47.57
CA GLY A 21 -12.90 -13.12 46.92
C GLY A 21 -14.23 -13.60 46.33
N GLY A 22 -14.17 -14.24 45.16
CA GLY A 22 -15.35 -14.82 44.50
C GLY A 22 -16.30 -13.80 43.85
N CYS A 23 -15.87 -12.55 43.67
CA CYS A 23 -16.67 -11.54 42.96
C CYS A 23 -16.91 -11.94 41.49
N LYS A 24 -18.18 -12.12 41.12
CA LYS A 24 -18.58 -12.44 39.74
C LYS A 24 -18.12 -11.42 38.71
N HIS A 25 -17.97 -10.14 39.08
CA HIS A 25 -17.54 -9.10 38.16
C HIS A 25 -16.08 -9.27 37.74
N ALA A 26 -15.20 -9.51 38.71
CA ALA A 26 -13.78 -9.78 38.45
C ALA A 26 -13.63 -11.02 37.57
N ILE A 27 -14.34 -12.11 37.89
CA ILE A 27 -14.28 -13.34 37.09
C ILE A 27 -14.85 -13.14 35.68
N ALA A 28 -15.99 -12.47 35.53
CA ALA A 28 -16.58 -12.19 34.22
C ALA A 28 -15.66 -11.32 33.35
N PHE A 29 -15.03 -10.31 33.94
CA PHE A 29 -14.08 -9.46 33.22
C PHE A 29 -12.81 -10.23 32.79
N LEU A 30 -12.26 -11.08 33.67
CA LEU A 30 -11.12 -11.93 33.34
C LEU A 30 -11.45 -12.89 32.19
N MET A 31 -12.61 -13.55 32.26
CA MET A 31 -13.06 -14.47 31.20
C MET A 31 -13.32 -13.75 29.88
N TRP A 32 -13.83 -12.51 29.93
CA TRP A 32 -14.01 -11.67 28.75
C TRP A 32 -12.67 -11.28 28.10
N ILE A 33 -11.67 -10.85 28.90
CA ILE A 33 -10.32 -10.56 28.39
C ILE A 33 -9.70 -11.80 27.76
N HIS A 34 -9.78 -12.94 28.43
CA HIS A 34 -9.23 -14.21 27.92
C HIS A 34 -9.82 -14.57 26.55
N ARG A 35 -11.15 -14.46 26.40
CA ARG A 35 -11.82 -14.64 25.10
C ARG A 35 -11.25 -13.69 24.03
N ARG A 36 -11.07 -12.41 24.37
CA ARG A 36 -10.57 -11.40 23.43
C ARG A 36 -9.11 -11.62 23.03
N SER A 37 -8.28 -12.15 23.93
CA SER A 37 -6.87 -12.44 23.63
C SER A 37 -6.68 -13.60 22.65
N GLU A 38 -7.65 -14.51 22.56
CA GLU A 38 -7.64 -15.62 21.59
C GLU A 38 -8.12 -15.20 20.20
N GLU A 39 -8.78 -14.04 20.08
CA GLU A 39 -9.22 -13.52 18.78
C GLU A 39 -7.99 -13.06 17.97
N PRO A 40 -7.82 -13.55 16.72
CA PRO A 40 -6.70 -13.14 15.87
C PRO A 40 -6.74 -11.62 15.64
N SER A 41 -5.59 -10.95 15.69
CA SER A 41 -5.51 -9.51 15.45
C SER A 41 -6.15 -9.16 14.10
N CYS A 42 -6.81 -8.00 14.00
CA CYS A 42 -7.42 -7.55 12.74
C CYS A 42 -6.40 -7.37 11.59
N THR A 43 -5.10 -7.37 11.91
CA THR A 43 -3.98 -7.37 10.97
C THR A 43 -3.41 -8.76 10.66
N SER A 44 -3.77 -9.79 11.44
CA SER A 44 -3.35 -11.17 11.21
C SER A 44 -4.18 -11.89 10.14
N VAL A 45 -5.40 -11.41 9.90
CA VAL A 45 -6.19 -11.82 8.74
C VAL A 45 -5.65 -11.10 7.53
N GLU A 46 -5.25 -11.85 6.49
CA GLU A 46 -4.86 -11.29 5.20
C GLU A 46 -5.96 -10.33 4.74
N CYS A 47 -5.59 -9.05 4.55
CA CYS A 47 -6.56 -7.98 4.31
C CYS A 47 -7.50 -8.37 3.16
N TYR A 48 -8.80 -8.46 3.43
CA TYR A 48 -9.82 -8.86 2.46
C TYR A 48 -9.73 -8.05 1.15
N TRP A 49 -9.34 -6.78 1.28
CA TRP A 49 -9.02 -5.91 0.16
C TRP A 49 -7.55 -6.07 -0.22
N MET A 50 -7.30 -6.89 -1.24
CA MET A 50 -5.99 -6.92 -1.87
C MET A 50 -5.57 -5.52 -2.31
N LYS A 51 -4.36 -5.13 -1.93
CA LYS A 51 -3.76 -3.87 -2.35
C LYS A 51 -3.80 -3.80 -3.88
N SER A 52 -4.32 -2.70 -4.45
CA SER A 52 -4.46 -2.59 -5.90
C SER A 52 -3.10 -2.70 -6.60
N LYS A 53 -3.05 -3.29 -7.81
CA LYS A 53 -1.81 -3.37 -8.60
C LYS A 53 -1.16 -1.98 -8.78
N LEU A 54 -1.97 -0.94 -8.93
CA LEU A 54 -1.54 0.45 -9.10
C LEU A 54 -0.90 1.05 -7.85
N SER A 55 -1.19 0.53 -6.66
CA SER A 55 -0.57 1.03 -5.41
C SER A 55 0.95 0.86 -5.36
N ARG A 56 1.53 0.05 -6.26
CA ARG A 56 2.99 -0.14 -6.42
C ARG A 56 3.61 0.79 -7.47
N ALA A 57 2.79 1.45 -8.30
CA ALA A 57 3.27 2.44 -9.27
C ALA A 57 3.89 3.64 -8.53
N GLY A 58 5.05 4.11 -8.98
CA GLY A 58 5.77 5.24 -8.39
C GLY A 58 6.58 4.92 -7.13
N SER A 59 6.35 3.79 -6.46
CA SER A 59 7.16 3.34 -5.31
C SER A 59 8.20 2.31 -5.72
N THR A 60 7.77 1.08 -6.02
CA THR A 60 8.65 -0.02 -6.45
C THR A 60 8.71 -0.19 -7.97
N LEU A 61 7.64 0.20 -8.68
CA LEU A 61 7.55 0.14 -10.14
C LEU A 61 7.57 1.56 -10.71
N LYS A 62 8.56 1.89 -11.54
CA LYS A 62 8.68 3.22 -12.17
C LYS A 62 7.55 3.51 -13.15
N TYR A 63 7.05 2.47 -13.82
CA TYR A 63 5.92 2.53 -14.74
C TYR A 63 5.15 1.21 -14.71
N LEU A 64 3.89 1.23 -15.16
CA LEU A 64 3.05 0.07 -15.38
C LEU A 64 2.50 0.16 -16.81
N THR A 65 2.60 -0.94 -17.56
CA THR A 65 2.05 -1.03 -18.91
C THR A 65 0.56 -1.40 -18.87
N ALA A 66 -0.20 -1.01 -19.90
CA ALA A 66 -1.63 -1.31 -19.98
C ALA A 66 -1.93 -2.83 -19.94
N SER A 67 -1.02 -3.65 -20.47
CA SER A 67 -1.08 -5.11 -20.40
C SER A 67 -0.87 -5.67 -18.99
N GLU A 68 -0.16 -4.96 -18.12
CA GLU A 68 0.03 -5.36 -16.71
C GLU A 68 -1.16 -4.91 -15.84
N MET A 69 -1.81 -3.82 -16.24
CA MET A 69 -3.01 -3.29 -15.58
C MET A 69 -4.25 -4.14 -15.83
N SER A 70 -4.40 -4.70 -17.04
CA SER A 70 -5.59 -5.48 -17.40
C SER A 70 -5.22 -6.70 -18.23
N ASN A 71 -5.95 -7.79 -18.04
CA ASN A 71 -5.85 -8.98 -18.91
C ASN A 71 -6.50 -8.75 -20.29
N ALA A 72 -7.09 -7.55 -20.50
CA ALA A 72 -7.66 -7.19 -21.78
C ALA A 72 -6.53 -6.90 -22.78
N LYS A 73 -6.68 -7.37 -24.02
CA LYS A 73 -5.79 -6.97 -25.10
C LYS A 73 -5.99 -5.48 -25.34
N PRO A 74 -4.94 -4.64 -25.21
CA PRO A 74 -5.06 -3.23 -25.54
C PRO A 74 -5.49 -3.10 -27.00
N SER A 75 -6.65 -2.49 -27.25
CA SER A 75 -7.02 -2.11 -28.61
C SER A 75 -6.22 -0.89 -28.99
N LEU A 76 -5.17 -1.06 -29.80
CA LEU A 76 -4.50 0.09 -30.38
C LEU A 76 -5.49 0.79 -31.33
N PRO A 77 -5.62 2.13 -31.28
CA PRO A 77 -6.27 2.85 -32.35
C PRO A 77 -5.52 2.57 -33.66
N SER A 78 -6.27 2.30 -34.73
CA SER A 78 -5.72 1.97 -36.05
C SER A 78 -4.96 3.13 -36.71
N ASN A 79 -5.15 4.36 -36.21
CA ASN A 79 -4.51 5.56 -36.73
C ASN A 79 -3.37 6.02 -35.81
N THR A 80 -2.15 5.64 -36.16
CA THR A 80 -0.91 6.05 -35.48
C THR A 80 -0.34 7.37 -36.01
N GLU A 81 -0.97 7.98 -37.02
CA GLU A 81 -0.42 9.11 -37.78
C GLU A 81 -0.10 10.32 -36.91
N VAL A 82 -0.96 10.63 -35.94
CA VAL A 82 -0.75 11.72 -34.98
C VAL A 82 0.46 11.44 -34.08
N PHE A 83 0.61 10.19 -33.64
CA PHE A 83 1.70 9.78 -32.77
C PHE A 83 3.05 9.81 -33.50
N GLU A 84 3.08 9.34 -34.75
CA GLU A 84 4.27 9.40 -35.59
C GLU A 84 4.68 10.85 -35.88
N LYS A 85 3.74 11.72 -36.27
CA LYS A 85 4.00 13.17 -36.46
C LYS A 85 4.52 13.82 -35.18
N PHE A 86 3.99 13.44 -34.02
CA PHE A 86 4.47 13.91 -32.73
C PHE A 86 5.92 13.48 -32.45
N LEU A 87 6.27 12.21 -32.71
CA LEU A 87 7.63 11.71 -32.52
C LEU A 87 8.63 12.42 -33.44
N GLU A 88 8.28 12.62 -34.71
CA GLU A 88 9.14 13.31 -35.68
C GLU A 88 9.36 14.78 -35.30
N GLU A 89 8.29 15.50 -34.94
CA GLU A 89 8.40 16.89 -34.49
C GLU A 89 9.14 17.00 -33.15
N GLY A 90 8.99 16.02 -32.27
CA GLY A 90 9.70 15.95 -30.99
C GLY A 90 11.21 15.72 -31.16
N LYS A 91 11.61 14.88 -32.11
CA LYS A 91 13.02 14.71 -32.51
C LYS A 91 13.58 16.01 -33.09
N LYS A 92 12.85 16.64 -34.02
CA LYS A 92 13.24 17.91 -34.67
C LYS A 92 13.49 19.03 -33.65
N ARG A 93 12.64 19.12 -32.64
CA ARG A 93 12.73 20.13 -31.57
C ARG A 93 13.66 19.76 -30.42
N ARG A 94 14.26 18.56 -30.43
CA ARG A 94 15.06 18.01 -29.34
C ARG A 94 14.32 18.11 -27.99
N LEU A 95 13.17 17.47 -27.91
CA LEU A 95 12.36 17.43 -26.69
C LEU A 95 12.97 16.49 -25.63
N ASN A 96 13.76 17.06 -24.73
CA ASN A 96 14.48 16.30 -23.69
C ASN A 96 13.60 16.03 -22.45
N ASN A 97 12.52 16.79 -22.27
CA ASN A 97 11.67 16.77 -21.07
C ASN A 97 10.24 16.31 -21.38
N CYS A 98 10.09 15.17 -22.04
CA CYS A 98 8.79 14.57 -22.34
C CYS A 98 8.79 13.09 -21.92
N GLU A 99 7.90 12.69 -21.01
CA GLU A 99 7.82 11.31 -20.53
C GLU A 99 7.58 10.31 -21.67
N VAL A 100 6.72 10.64 -22.63
CA VAL A 100 6.41 9.77 -23.78
C VAL A 100 7.65 9.43 -24.61
N ILE A 101 8.56 10.38 -24.76
CA ILE A 101 9.78 10.22 -25.57
C ILE A 101 10.86 9.44 -24.81
N LYS A 102 10.89 9.52 -23.47
CA LYS A 102 11.87 8.82 -22.61
C LYS A 102 11.79 7.30 -22.71
N TYR A 103 10.62 6.75 -23.06
CA TYR A 103 10.38 5.30 -23.14
C TYR A 103 10.40 4.76 -24.57
N GLN A 104 10.80 5.55 -25.57
CA GLN A 104 11.01 5.08 -26.95
C GLN A 104 12.43 4.53 -27.14
N ASN A 105 12.55 3.35 -27.75
CA ASN A 105 13.82 2.61 -27.90
C ASN A 105 14.91 3.40 -28.67
N ASP A 106 14.52 4.28 -29.61
CA ASP A 106 15.45 5.05 -30.45
C ASP A 106 15.91 6.38 -29.84
N TYR A 107 15.45 6.74 -28.63
CA TYR A 107 15.81 8.01 -28.02
C TYR A 107 17.04 7.87 -27.12
N VAL A 108 18.19 8.35 -27.61
CA VAL A 108 19.42 8.41 -26.81
C VAL A 108 19.25 9.46 -25.72
N LEU A 109 18.93 8.99 -24.51
CA LEU A 109 18.90 9.78 -23.29
C LEU A 109 20.32 10.31 -23.02
N THR A 110 20.59 11.56 -23.40
CA THR A 110 21.81 12.24 -22.94
C THR A 110 21.70 12.35 -21.43
N LYS A 111 22.58 11.64 -20.72
CA LYS A 111 22.65 11.62 -19.26
C LYS A 111 22.92 13.02 -18.74
N GLN A 112 21.88 13.81 -18.49
CA GLN A 112 21.98 14.97 -17.65
C GLN A 112 21.16 14.73 -16.39
N LYS A 113 21.92 14.50 -15.31
CA LYS A 113 21.47 14.37 -13.93
C LYS A 113 20.43 15.43 -13.62
N VAL A 114 19.18 15.03 -13.44
CA VAL A 114 18.24 15.79 -12.64
C VAL A 114 17.66 14.83 -11.62
N CYS A 115 18.35 14.78 -10.49
CA CYS A 115 17.82 14.28 -9.25
C CYS A 115 16.79 15.32 -8.80
N LEU A 116 15.51 15.09 -9.08
CA LEU A 116 14.45 15.74 -8.32
C LEU A 116 13.89 14.68 -7.37
N CYS A 117 14.49 14.63 -6.18
CA CYS A 117 13.87 14.05 -5.01
C CYS A 117 12.54 14.77 -4.78
N ILE A 118 11.43 14.12 -5.12
CA ILE A 118 10.13 14.48 -4.60
C ILE A 118 10.13 14.02 -3.14
N HIS A 119 10.37 14.98 -2.25
CA HIS A 119 10.09 14.87 -0.82
C HIS A 119 8.56 14.71 -0.71
N TRP A 120 8.11 13.49 -0.42
CA TRP A 120 6.71 13.23 -0.11
C TRP A 120 6.48 13.54 1.37
N CYS A 121 5.53 14.44 1.62
CA CYS A 121 4.89 14.65 2.91
C CYS A 121 4.05 13.42 3.29
#